data_AF-A0A8D8KJN7-F1
#
_entry.id   AF-A0A8D8KJN7-F1
#
_cell.length_a   1.000
_cell.length_b   1.000
_cell.length_c   1.000
_cell.angle_alpha   90.00
_cell.angle_beta   90.00
_cell.angle_gamma   90.00
#
_symmetry.space_group_name_H-M   'P 1'
#
loop_
_entity.id
_entity.type
_entity.pdbx_description
1 polymer ?
#
loop_
_entity_poly.entity_id
_entity_poly.type
_entity_poly.pdbx_seq_one_letter_code
_entity_poly.pdbx_strand_id
1 'polypeptide(L)'
;MHRFPLNLCKFSTRMADPVQQNVKSVSAKATATSLVVNRGIQYRQSSSSTGAADNGNKIPLSKANSNNTTTSSGKREEEASPLTDKFGRFHSYLRISLTERCNLRCKYCMPEEGVPLTAKDSLLTTDEVLRLAGLFVREGVRKIRLTGGEPTVRKDLTDIVAALKRIPSLESVGITTNGLMLTRQLVGLQRAGLDGLNISLDTLKAAKYERITRRKGWERVIAGIDLAIQLGYKPKVNCVLMKGFNDDELCDFVEMTRDRCVDIRFIEYMPFTGNRWDTSEMVPFREALATIRERYPDFTALDNGPNDTAKAFHVPGFRGQLGFISSMTEHFCGGCNRLRITADGNLKVCLFGNTEVSLRDALRSGCSEDDLRCLISAAVKRKKKQHAGMLNLSQMENRPMILIGG
;
A
#
# COMPACT_ATOMS: atom_id res chain seq x y z
N MET A 1 -53.05 -35.03 1.87
CA MET A 1 -54.49 -34.76 2.13
C MET A 1 -54.61 -33.52 3.02
N HIS A 2 -55.71 -32.78 2.94
CA HIS A 2 -55.90 -31.50 3.67
C HIS A 2 -56.46 -31.67 5.09
N ARG A 3 -56.14 -30.72 5.97
CA ARG A 3 -56.98 -30.10 7.01
C ARG A 3 -56.36 -28.73 7.33
N PHE A 4 -56.91 -27.64 6.79
CA PHE A 4 -58.03 -26.80 7.29
C PHE A 4 -57.58 -25.79 8.40
N PRO A 5 -57.90 -24.47 8.26
CA PRO A 5 -57.35 -23.41 9.12
C PRO A 5 -58.33 -22.94 10.22
N LEU A 6 -57.86 -22.01 11.07
CA LEU A 6 -58.69 -21.21 11.98
C LEU A 6 -58.42 -19.70 11.82
N ASN A 7 -59.48 -18.91 12.03
CA ASN A 7 -59.52 -17.44 11.98
C ASN A 7 -59.47 -16.84 13.42
N LEU A 8 -59.69 -15.51 13.51
CA LEU A 8 -59.91 -14.68 14.71
C LEU A 8 -58.63 -14.08 15.33
N CYS A 9 -58.59 -12.80 15.78
CA CYS A 9 -59.54 -11.69 15.58
C CYS A 9 -58.83 -10.32 15.62
N LYS A 10 -59.56 -9.23 15.33
CA LYS A 10 -59.17 -7.83 15.59
C LYS A 10 -59.88 -7.28 16.84
N PHE A 11 -59.53 -6.03 17.20
CA PHE A 11 -60.03 -5.08 18.23
C PHE A 11 -59.07 -4.88 19.42
N SER A 12 -58.92 -3.68 20.04
CA SER A 12 -58.97 -2.27 19.55
C SER A 12 -58.64 -1.30 20.71
N THR A 13 -57.85 -0.24 20.46
CA THR A 13 -57.82 1.07 21.21
C THR A 13 -57.50 1.04 22.73
N ARG A 14 -57.09 2.11 23.44
CA ARG A 14 -56.87 3.57 23.19
C ARG A 14 -55.99 4.15 24.32
N MET A 15 -55.22 5.24 24.05
CA MET A 15 -54.78 6.29 25.02
C MET A 15 -53.92 5.89 26.25
N ALA A 16 -53.13 6.77 26.89
CA ALA A 16 -52.40 7.99 26.49
C ALA A 16 -51.36 8.37 27.59
N ASP A 17 -50.24 9.00 27.20
CA ASP A 17 -49.43 10.10 27.80
C ASP A 17 -49.53 10.50 29.31
N PRO A 18 -48.56 11.26 29.93
CA PRO A 18 -47.50 12.10 29.34
C PRO A 18 -46.10 12.08 30.06
N VAL A 19 -45.21 13.01 29.67
CA VAL A 19 -43.99 13.49 30.41
C VAL A 19 -42.80 12.48 30.40
N GLN A 20 -41.52 12.85 30.25
CA GLN A 20 -40.82 14.13 30.50
C GLN A 20 -39.80 14.51 29.41
N GLN A 21 -39.63 15.81 29.18
CA GLN A 21 -38.53 16.38 28.38
C GLN A 21 -37.23 16.43 29.21
N ASN A 22 -36.07 16.35 28.55
CA ASN A 22 -34.86 16.94 29.12
C ASN A 22 -33.93 17.48 28.01
N VAL A 23 -33.98 18.79 27.79
CA VAL A 23 -33.14 19.49 26.79
C VAL A 23 -31.81 19.83 27.43
N LYS A 24 -30.69 19.48 26.79
CA LYS A 24 -29.38 20.09 27.08
C LYS A 24 -28.88 20.87 25.87
N SER A 25 -28.79 22.18 26.07
CA SER A 25 -28.43 23.18 25.07
C SER A 25 -26.97 23.08 24.62
N VAL A 26 -26.75 23.09 23.30
CA VAL A 26 -25.40 23.31 22.73
C VAL A 26 -25.06 24.80 22.85
N SER A 27 -24.08 25.14 23.70
CA SER A 27 -23.54 26.49 23.82
C SER A 27 -22.35 26.67 22.87
N ALA A 28 -22.57 27.25 21.70
CA ALA A 28 -21.47 27.64 20.82
C ALA A 28 -20.67 28.81 21.41
N LYS A 29 -19.34 28.68 21.45
CA LYS A 29 -18.41 29.81 21.57
C LYS A 29 -17.33 29.67 20.51
N ALA A 30 -17.50 30.40 19.41
CA ALA A 30 -16.43 30.62 18.44
C ALA A 30 -15.58 31.80 18.92
N THR A 31 -14.27 31.58 19.09
CA THR A 31 -13.30 32.65 19.32
C THR A 31 -12.41 32.75 18.08
N ALA A 32 -12.74 33.70 17.20
CA ALA A 32 -11.88 34.02 16.06
C ALA A 32 -10.81 35.02 16.51
N THR A 33 -9.53 34.65 16.38
CA THR A 33 -8.40 35.56 16.59
C THR A 33 -7.69 35.77 15.26
N SER A 34 -8.13 36.79 14.52
CA SER A 34 -7.38 37.32 13.37
C SER A 34 -6.10 38.01 13.87
N LEU A 35 -4.93 37.60 13.37
CA LEU A 35 -3.70 38.39 13.51
C LEU A 35 -3.39 39.08 12.18
N VAL A 36 -3.39 40.41 12.23
CA VAL A 36 -3.31 41.29 11.07
C VAL A 36 -1.86 41.51 10.65
N VAL A 37 -1.64 41.64 9.35
CA VAL A 37 -0.35 42.02 8.74
C VAL A 37 0.18 43.31 9.35
N ASN A 38 1.48 43.38 9.63
CA ASN A 38 2.14 44.69 9.68
C ASN A 38 3.51 44.68 8.98
N ARG A 39 3.87 45.81 8.38
CA ARG A 39 5.10 46.00 7.59
C ARG A 39 6.21 46.57 8.49
N GLY A 40 7.47 46.26 8.17
CA GLY A 40 8.62 46.75 8.91
C GLY A 40 9.92 46.67 8.12
N ILE A 41 10.07 47.49 7.07
CA ILE A 41 11.36 47.71 6.41
C ILE A 41 12.12 48.79 7.18
N GLN A 42 13.35 48.52 7.61
CA GLN A 42 14.30 49.59 7.91
C GLN A 42 15.74 49.16 7.57
N TYR A 43 16.37 49.93 6.68
CA TYR A 43 17.82 49.90 6.44
C TYR A 43 18.55 50.56 7.61
N ARG A 44 19.79 50.14 7.89
CA ARG A 44 20.77 50.99 8.59
C ARG A 44 22.17 50.76 8.04
N GLN A 45 22.80 51.85 7.59
CA GLN A 45 24.22 51.89 7.19
C GLN A 45 25.10 52.33 8.38
N SER A 46 26.41 52.49 8.11
CA SER A 46 27.51 53.04 8.93
C SER A 46 28.24 52.06 9.87
N SER A 47 29.56 52.12 10.07
CA SER A 47 30.68 52.72 9.27
C SER A 47 32.04 52.43 9.93
N SER A 48 33.13 52.33 9.15
CA SER A 48 34.57 52.43 9.58
C SER A 48 35.09 51.39 10.63
N SER A 49 36.37 51.01 10.74
CA SER A 49 37.60 51.06 9.90
C SER A 49 38.62 50.05 10.54
N THR A 50 39.95 49.95 10.35
CA THR A 50 41.01 50.81 9.74
C THR A 50 42.27 49.97 9.43
N GLY A 51 43.00 50.26 8.34
CA GLY A 51 44.41 49.86 8.13
C GLY A 51 44.68 48.41 7.68
N ALA A 52 45.89 48.06 7.19
CA ALA A 52 47.03 48.89 6.74
C ALA A 52 48.04 48.05 5.91
N ALA A 53 48.91 48.73 5.13
CA ALA A 53 50.02 48.22 4.30
C ALA A 53 49.66 47.27 3.14
N ASP A 54 50.20 47.31 1.90
CA ASP A 54 51.34 47.98 1.22
C ASP A 54 52.49 47.04 0.81
N ASN A 55 52.51 46.63 -0.47
CA ASN A 55 53.56 46.97 -1.44
C ASN A 55 53.20 46.40 -2.83
N GLY A 56 53.79 46.93 -3.92
CA GLY A 56 53.44 46.55 -5.29
C GLY A 56 54.64 46.38 -6.24
N ASN A 57 54.39 46.02 -7.50
CA ASN A 57 55.38 46.10 -8.57
C ASN A 57 54.73 46.30 -9.97
N LYS A 58 55.53 46.62 -10.99
CA LYS A 58 55.08 47.20 -12.28
C LYS A 58 55.11 46.21 -13.47
N ILE A 59 54.05 46.26 -14.29
CA ILE A 59 54.03 46.49 -15.76
C ILE A 59 55.28 46.00 -16.54
N PRO A 60 55.17 45.10 -17.57
CA PRO A 60 54.51 45.48 -18.83
C PRO A 60 53.69 44.40 -19.58
N LEU A 61 53.05 44.83 -20.69
CA LEU A 61 52.32 43.99 -21.64
C LEU A 61 53.26 43.23 -22.59
N SER A 62 52.84 42.04 -23.02
CA SER A 62 53.17 41.50 -24.35
C SER A 62 51.97 40.71 -24.91
N LYS A 63 51.91 40.54 -26.23
CA LYS A 63 50.82 39.81 -26.92
C LYS A 63 51.23 38.38 -27.22
N ALA A 64 50.36 37.41 -26.92
CA ALA A 64 50.39 36.09 -27.53
C ALA A 64 48.96 35.56 -27.71
N ASN A 65 48.59 35.17 -28.92
CA ASN A 65 47.37 34.39 -29.15
C ASN A 65 47.63 32.95 -28.71
N SER A 66 46.68 32.37 -27.97
CA SER A 66 46.43 30.93 -28.05
C SER A 66 44.94 30.68 -27.82
N ASN A 67 44.35 29.84 -28.66
CA ASN A 67 42.94 29.49 -28.56
C ASN A 67 42.75 28.57 -27.36
N ASN A 68 41.83 28.92 -26.44
CA ASN A 68 41.27 27.92 -25.56
C ASN A 68 39.79 28.21 -25.31
N THR A 69 38.94 27.57 -26.12
CA THR A 69 37.49 27.60 -25.97
C THR A 69 37.11 26.81 -24.73
N THR A 70 37.16 27.46 -23.56
CA THR A 70 36.78 26.84 -22.28
C THR A 70 35.29 26.58 -22.26
N THR A 71 34.85 25.48 -22.87
CA THR A 71 33.51 24.94 -22.70
C THR A 71 33.30 24.68 -21.22
N SER A 72 32.47 25.50 -20.59
CA SER A 72 32.02 25.28 -19.22
C SER A 72 31.13 24.04 -19.18
N SER A 73 31.78 22.87 -19.08
CA SER A 73 31.15 21.59 -18.78
C SER A 73 30.63 21.61 -17.34
N GLY A 74 29.59 22.41 -17.14
CA GLY A 74 28.81 22.45 -15.92
C GLY A 74 28.27 21.06 -15.66
N LYS A 75 28.96 20.33 -14.79
CA LYS A 75 28.41 19.14 -14.15
C LYS A 75 27.13 19.60 -13.47
N ARG A 76 25.98 19.30 -14.09
CA ARG A 76 24.79 19.02 -13.29
C ARG A 76 25.23 17.93 -12.34
N GLU A 77 25.25 18.23 -11.05
CA GLU A 77 25.22 17.19 -10.04
C GLU A 77 24.05 16.26 -10.39
N GLU A 78 24.25 14.95 -10.35
CA GLU A 78 23.15 14.01 -10.62
C GLU A 78 22.07 14.24 -9.56
N GLU A 79 21.01 14.95 -9.95
CA GLU A 79 19.99 15.49 -9.05
C GLU A 79 19.33 14.32 -8.32
N ALA A 80 19.75 14.10 -7.06
CA ALA A 80 19.55 12.83 -6.39
C ALA A 80 18.06 12.48 -6.31
N SER A 81 17.68 11.43 -7.07
CA SER A 81 16.29 11.11 -7.42
C SER A 81 15.32 11.29 -6.25
N PRO A 82 14.13 11.90 -6.47
CA PRO A 82 13.13 12.08 -5.42
C PRO A 82 12.62 10.76 -4.83
N LEU A 83 12.97 9.62 -5.42
CA LEU A 83 12.65 8.27 -4.93
C LEU A 83 13.76 7.60 -4.10
N THR A 84 14.87 8.29 -3.81
CA THR A 84 15.95 7.80 -2.93
C THR A 84 15.82 8.40 -1.52
N ASP A 85 15.82 7.54 -0.49
CA ASP A 85 15.76 7.98 0.90
C ASP A 85 17.14 8.20 1.56
N LYS A 86 17.14 8.70 2.81
CA LYS A 86 18.33 8.99 3.61
C LYS A 86 19.20 7.77 3.97
N PHE A 87 18.79 6.56 3.57
CA PHE A 87 19.52 5.32 3.79
C PHE A 87 19.99 4.70 2.46
N GLY A 88 19.97 5.46 1.36
CA GLY A 88 20.39 5.01 0.03
C GLY A 88 19.41 4.06 -0.65
N ARG A 89 18.20 3.86 -0.09
CA ARG A 89 17.21 2.94 -0.67
C ARG A 89 16.46 3.64 -1.79
N PHE A 90 16.71 3.26 -3.03
CA PHE A 90 15.90 3.66 -4.18
C PHE A 90 14.52 2.98 -4.15
N HIS A 91 13.46 3.67 -4.57
CA HIS A 91 12.08 3.18 -4.46
C HIS A 91 11.42 2.88 -5.80
N SER A 92 11.87 1.81 -6.45
CA SER A 92 11.40 1.36 -7.77
C SER A 92 10.00 0.72 -7.80
N TYR A 93 9.31 0.55 -6.66
CA TYR A 93 8.03 -0.17 -6.58
C TYR A 93 6.92 0.66 -5.91
N LEU A 94 5.92 1.06 -6.70
CA LEU A 94 4.73 1.79 -6.25
C LEU A 94 3.53 0.86 -6.04
N ARG A 95 2.77 1.05 -4.96
CA ARG A 95 1.39 0.55 -4.82
C ARG A 95 0.39 1.69 -4.98
N ILE A 96 -0.72 1.48 -5.68
CA ILE A 96 -1.80 2.45 -5.84
C ILE A 96 -3.13 1.80 -5.43
N SER A 97 -3.73 2.30 -4.35
CA SER A 97 -5.08 1.94 -3.94
C SER A 97 -6.09 2.65 -4.84
N LEU A 98 -6.90 1.90 -5.60
CA LEU A 98 -7.81 2.46 -6.61
C LEU A 98 -9.21 2.77 -6.09
N THR A 99 -9.57 2.25 -4.92
CA THR A 99 -10.88 2.40 -4.28
C THR A 99 -10.81 1.91 -2.83
N GLU A 100 -11.61 2.48 -1.94
CA GLU A 100 -11.75 1.97 -0.57
C GLU A 100 -12.84 0.89 -0.45
N ARG A 101 -13.62 0.67 -1.52
CA ARG A 101 -14.71 -0.32 -1.50
C ARG A 101 -14.18 -1.74 -1.60
N CYS A 102 -14.73 -2.63 -0.76
CA CYS A 102 -14.49 -4.07 -0.81
C CYS A 102 -15.83 -4.84 -0.85
N ASN A 103 -15.86 -5.95 -1.59
CA ASN A 103 -16.98 -6.90 -1.64
C ASN A 103 -16.94 -7.96 -0.50
N LEU A 104 -15.85 -8.01 0.27
CA LEU A 104 -15.70 -8.80 1.50
C LEU A 104 -15.72 -7.93 2.76
N ARG A 105 -15.75 -8.57 3.94
CA ARG A 105 -15.63 -7.93 5.26
C ARG A 105 -14.64 -8.72 6.15
N CYS A 106 -13.41 -8.92 5.68
CA CYS A 106 -12.41 -9.76 6.35
C CYS A 106 -12.08 -9.24 7.76
N LYS A 107 -12.15 -10.11 8.79
CA LYS A 107 -12.02 -9.72 10.21
C LYS A 107 -10.73 -8.96 10.54
N TYR A 108 -9.58 -9.39 10.00
CA TYR A 108 -8.29 -8.73 10.22
C TYR A 108 -8.13 -7.39 9.47
N CYS A 109 -9.07 -7.04 8.59
CA CYS A 109 -8.99 -5.89 7.67
C CYS A 109 -9.99 -4.78 8.01
N MET A 110 -11.19 -5.16 8.48
CA MET A 110 -12.25 -4.22 8.87
C MET A 110 -13.27 -4.86 9.83
N PRO A 111 -13.94 -4.06 10.68
CA PRO A 111 -15.06 -4.50 11.51
C PRO A 111 -16.28 -4.95 10.66
N GLU A 112 -17.29 -5.57 11.29
CA GLU A 112 -18.45 -6.21 10.62
C GLU A 112 -19.27 -5.18 9.82
N GLU A 113 -19.45 -4.04 10.49
CA GLU A 113 -20.16 -2.82 10.13
C GLU A 113 -19.49 -2.11 8.95
N GLY A 114 -18.22 -2.43 8.69
CA GLY A 114 -17.34 -1.69 7.78
C GLY A 114 -16.75 -0.43 8.41
N VAL A 115 -16.06 0.37 7.60
CA VAL A 115 -15.50 1.66 8.01
C VAL A 115 -16.18 2.80 7.24
N PRO A 116 -16.23 4.02 7.78
CA PRO A 116 -16.56 5.21 7.00
C PRO A 116 -15.65 5.29 5.76
N LEU A 117 -16.26 5.53 4.60
CA LEU A 117 -15.54 5.66 3.34
C LEU A 117 -15.43 7.14 2.94
N THR A 118 -14.30 7.49 2.36
CA THR A 118 -14.04 8.80 1.74
C THR A 118 -15.10 9.12 0.69
N ALA A 119 -15.58 10.37 0.68
CA ALA A 119 -16.54 10.84 -0.30
C ALA A 119 -16.01 10.64 -1.73
N LYS A 120 -16.89 10.25 -2.66
CA LYS A 120 -16.51 9.85 -4.03
C LYS A 120 -15.59 10.88 -4.70
N ASP A 121 -15.93 12.15 -4.57
CA ASP A 121 -15.24 13.23 -5.28
C ASP A 121 -13.92 13.64 -4.57
N SER A 122 -13.66 13.12 -3.37
CA SER A 122 -12.37 13.17 -2.66
C SER A 122 -11.46 11.97 -2.98
N LEU A 123 -11.90 10.99 -3.77
CA LEU A 123 -11.04 9.93 -4.30
C LEU A 123 -10.27 10.40 -5.54
N LEU A 124 -9.17 9.73 -5.86
CA LEU A 124 -8.44 9.93 -7.11
C LEU A 124 -9.26 9.44 -8.33
N THR A 125 -9.45 10.34 -9.29
CA THR A 125 -9.97 10.03 -10.63
C THR A 125 -9.00 9.15 -11.42
N THR A 126 -9.47 8.58 -12.52
CA THR A 126 -8.64 7.77 -13.45
C THR A 126 -7.46 8.58 -13.98
N ASP A 127 -7.69 9.83 -14.37
CA ASP A 127 -6.65 10.70 -14.94
C ASP A 127 -5.61 11.14 -13.88
N GLU A 128 -6.04 11.39 -12.64
CA GLU A 128 -5.11 11.65 -11.54
C GLU A 128 -4.25 10.42 -11.19
N VAL A 129 -4.84 9.22 -11.19
CA VAL A 129 -4.08 7.96 -11.02
C VAL A 129 -3.02 7.81 -12.12
N LEU A 130 -3.38 8.08 -13.37
CA LEU A 130 -2.47 7.94 -14.52
C LEU A 130 -1.41 9.05 -14.56
N ARG A 131 -1.74 10.29 -14.19
CA ARG A 131 -0.77 11.39 -14.07
C ARG A 131 0.25 11.12 -12.97
N LEU A 132 -0.19 10.64 -11.80
CA LEU A 132 0.71 10.23 -10.71
C LEU A 132 1.58 9.03 -11.11
N ALA A 133 1.00 7.99 -11.72
CA ALA A 133 1.76 6.84 -12.19
C ALA A 133 2.82 7.24 -13.21
N GLY A 134 2.48 8.10 -14.18
CA GLY A 134 3.41 8.63 -15.18
C GLY A 134 4.57 9.41 -14.55
N LEU A 135 4.29 10.28 -13.56
CA LEU A 135 5.33 11.00 -12.81
C LEU A 135 6.27 10.03 -12.09
N PHE A 136 5.72 9.11 -11.29
CA PHE A 136 6.54 8.13 -10.56
C PHE A 136 7.37 7.23 -11.48
N VAL A 137 6.87 6.85 -12.66
CA VAL A 137 7.63 6.06 -13.64
C VAL A 137 8.77 6.88 -14.28
N ARG A 138 8.56 8.18 -14.55
CA ARG A 138 9.64 9.09 -15.02
C ARG A 138 10.77 9.21 -14.01
N GLU A 139 10.45 9.31 -12.72
CA GLU A 139 11.45 9.31 -11.63
C GLU A 139 12.05 7.92 -11.34
N GLY A 140 11.62 6.88 -12.06
CA GLY A 140 12.26 5.56 -12.11
C GLY A 140 11.52 4.41 -11.41
N VAL A 141 10.23 4.55 -11.08
CA VAL A 141 9.38 3.39 -10.73
C VAL A 141 9.27 2.45 -11.93
N ARG A 142 9.62 1.17 -11.71
CA ARG A 142 9.54 0.12 -12.73
C ARG A 142 8.36 -0.83 -12.54
N LYS A 143 7.75 -0.82 -11.35
CA LYS A 143 6.70 -1.75 -10.96
C LYS A 143 5.54 -1.04 -10.27
N ILE A 144 4.32 -1.30 -10.74
CA ILE A 144 3.07 -0.81 -10.13
C ILE A 144 2.21 -1.99 -9.67
N ARG A 145 1.71 -1.91 -8.44
CA ARG A 145 0.69 -2.83 -7.89
C ARG A 145 -0.60 -2.05 -7.63
N LEU A 146 -1.63 -2.36 -8.39
CA LEU A 146 -2.98 -1.85 -8.20
C LEU A 146 -3.67 -2.64 -7.08
N THR A 147 -4.28 -1.92 -6.16
CA THR A 147 -4.95 -2.48 -4.98
C THR A 147 -6.22 -1.67 -4.67
N GLY A 148 -6.77 -1.82 -3.48
CA GLY A 148 -7.93 -1.10 -2.99
C GLY A 148 -8.39 -1.70 -1.67
N GLY A 149 -9.65 -1.51 -1.32
CA GLY A 149 -10.40 -2.52 -0.59
C GLY A 149 -10.52 -3.80 -1.43
N GLU A 150 -10.97 -3.67 -2.68
CA GLU A 150 -10.86 -4.68 -3.73
C GLU A 150 -10.82 -4.00 -5.11
N PRO A 151 -9.72 -4.08 -5.89
CA PRO A 151 -9.64 -3.39 -7.18
C PRO A 151 -10.66 -3.89 -8.21
N THR A 152 -11.06 -5.17 -8.18
CA THR A 152 -12.04 -5.73 -9.15
C THR A 152 -13.47 -5.20 -8.98
N VAL A 153 -13.73 -4.39 -7.94
CA VAL A 153 -14.98 -3.62 -7.77
C VAL A 153 -14.97 -2.30 -8.58
N ARG A 154 -13.81 -1.81 -9.02
CA ARG A 154 -13.68 -0.62 -9.86
C ARG A 154 -13.93 -0.98 -11.33
N LYS A 155 -14.88 -0.29 -11.99
CA LYS A 155 -15.36 -0.61 -13.35
C LYS A 155 -14.27 -0.42 -14.41
N ASP A 156 -13.51 0.66 -14.29
CA ASP A 156 -12.43 1.10 -15.19
C ASP A 156 -11.07 0.42 -14.91
N LEU A 157 -11.04 -0.69 -14.16
CA LEU A 157 -9.79 -1.39 -13.81
C LEU A 157 -9.02 -1.86 -15.06
N THR A 158 -9.73 -2.40 -16.07
CA THR A 158 -9.12 -2.89 -17.31
C THR A 158 -8.51 -1.74 -18.12
N ASP A 159 -9.20 -0.59 -18.17
CA ASP A 159 -8.75 0.61 -18.87
C ASP A 159 -7.52 1.22 -18.18
N ILE A 160 -7.49 1.22 -16.83
CA ILE A 160 -6.32 1.61 -16.04
C ILE A 160 -5.12 0.72 -16.36
N VAL A 161 -5.28 -0.61 -16.40
CA VAL A 161 -4.17 -1.52 -16.75
C VAL A 161 -3.66 -1.24 -18.17
N ALA A 162 -4.57 -1.11 -19.15
CA ALA A 162 -4.22 -0.81 -20.55
C ALA A 162 -3.61 0.59 -20.74
N ALA A 163 -3.92 1.56 -19.87
CA ALA A 163 -3.29 2.87 -19.85
C ALA A 163 -1.90 2.83 -19.20
N LEU A 164 -1.75 2.14 -18.07
CA LEU A 164 -0.46 1.98 -17.39
C LEU A 164 0.56 1.24 -18.26
N LYS A 165 0.17 0.16 -18.95
CA LYS A 165 1.06 -0.59 -19.86
C LYS A 165 1.45 0.18 -21.12
N ARG A 166 0.86 1.35 -21.39
CA ARG A 166 1.31 2.30 -22.42
C ARG A 166 2.30 3.35 -21.90
N ILE A 167 2.57 3.43 -20.60
CA ILE A 167 3.58 4.34 -20.03
C ILE A 167 4.97 3.76 -20.36
N PRO A 168 5.85 4.48 -21.09
CA PRO A 168 7.22 4.03 -21.34
C PRO A 168 7.98 3.80 -20.04
N SER A 169 9.00 2.93 -20.06
CA SER A 169 9.81 2.57 -18.88
C SER A 169 9.11 1.78 -17.76
N LEU A 170 7.78 1.58 -17.78
CA LEU A 170 7.08 0.71 -16.82
C LEU A 170 7.16 -0.77 -17.24
N GLU A 171 7.89 -1.58 -16.49
CA GLU A 171 8.09 -3.01 -16.79
C GLU A 171 6.83 -3.82 -16.43
N SER A 172 6.31 -3.65 -15.21
CA SER A 172 5.31 -4.57 -14.63
C SER A 172 4.15 -3.88 -13.93
N VAL A 173 2.93 -4.17 -14.37
CA VAL A 173 1.65 -3.89 -13.72
C VAL A 173 1.09 -5.19 -13.14
N GLY A 174 0.63 -5.15 -11.89
CA GLY A 174 -0.10 -6.27 -11.29
C GLY A 174 -1.22 -5.82 -10.35
N ILE A 175 -2.09 -6.74 -9.94
CA ILE A 175 -3.16 -6.48 -8.95
C ILE A 175 -2.94 -7.26 -7.64
N THR A 176 -3.48 -6.76 -6.54
CA THR A 176 -3.79 -7.57 -5.35
C THR A 176 -5.31 -7.64 -5.20
N THR A 177 -5.88 -8.85 -5.16
CA THR A 177 -7.33 -9.08 -5.15
C THR A 177 -7.70 -10.24 -4.22
N ASN A 178 -8.92 -10.29 -3.70
CA ASN A 178 -9.48 -11.47 -3.03
C ASN A 178 -9.94 -12.58 -3.99
N GLY A 179 -9.77 -12.39 -5.30
CA GLY A 179 -9.94 -13.43 -6.31
C GLY A 179 -11.38 -13.69 -6.79
N LEU A 180 -12.41 -13.24 -6.06
CA LEU A 180 -13.83 -13.56 -6.34
C LEU A 180 -14.29 -13.26 -7.78
N MET A 181 -13.69 -12.27 -8.44
CA MET A 181 -14.08 -11.81 -9.78
C MET A 181 -13.10 -12.25 -10.88
N LEU A 182 -12.02 -12.97 -10.57
CA LEU A 182 -10.99 -13.37 -11.55
C LEU A 182 -11.57 -14.21 -12.68
N THR A 183 -12.47 -15.16 -12.39
CA THR A 183 -13.14 -15.99 -13.39
C THR A 183 -14.01 -15.21 -14.39
N ARG A 184 -14.30 -13.92 -14.12
CA ARG A 184 -15.04 -13.01 -15.02
C ARG A 184 -14.15 -11.95 -15.67
N GLN A 185 -13.12 -11.46 -14.98
CA GLN A 185 -12.33 -10.30 -15.42
C GLN A 185 -10.93 -10.66 -15.96
N LEU A 186 -10.35 -11.81 -15.58
CA LEU A 186 -8.93 -12.06 -15.80
C LEU A 186 -8.52 -12.10 -17.28
N VAL A 187 -9.34 -12.68 -18.16
CA VAL A 187 -9.07 -12.69 -19.61
C VAL A 187 -9.02 -11.26 -20.19
N GLY A 188 -9.89 -10.36 -19.71
CA GLY A 188 -9.86 -8.94 -20.10
C GLY A 188 -8.62 -8.22 -19.57
N LEU A 189 -8.26 -8.48 -18.31
CA LEU A 189 -7.06 -7.91 -17.68
C LEU A 189 -5.76 -8.41 -18.33
N GLN A 190 -5.71 -9.67 -18.74
CA GLN A 190 -4.57 -10.23 -19.50
C GLN A 190 -4.42 -9.57 -20.86
N ARG A 191 -5.53 -9.37 -21.59
CA ARG A 191 -5.54 -8.62 -22.87
C ARG A 191 -5.13 -7.16 -22.71
N ALA A 192 -5.39 -6.55 -21.54
CA ALA A 192 -4.91 -5.22 -21.19
C ALA A 192 -3.41 -5.18 -20.78
N GLY A 193 -2.73 -6.33 -20.71
CA GLY A 193 -1.30 -6.43 -20.37
C GLY A 193 -1.00 -6.58 -18.88
N LEU A 194 -1.93 -7.09 -18.05
CA LEU A 194 -1.66 -7.40 -16.65
C LEU A 194 -0.55 -8.48 -16.53
N ASP A 195 0.56 -8.17 -15.87
CA ASP A 195 1.73 -9.06 -15.79
C ASP A 195 1.72 -10.00 -14.57
N GLY A 196 0.96 -9.69 -13.50
CA GLY A 196 1.06 -10.49 -12.28
C GLY A 196 -0.07 -10.34 -11.25
N LEU A 197 -0.41 -11.48 -10.65
CA LEU A 197 -1.51 -11.64 -9.71
C LEU A 197 -1.01 -11.91 -8.29
N ASN A 198 -1.48 -11.09 -7.34
CA ASN A 198 -1.50 -11.42 -5.92
C ASN A 198 -2.95 -11.70 -5.52
N ILE A 199 -3.21 -12.85 -4.91
CA ILE A 199 -4.55 -13.31 -4.52
C ILE A 199 -4.54 -13.48 -3.00
N SER A 200 -5.52 -12.94 -2.29
CA SER A 200 -5.67 -13.14 -0.83
C SER A 200 -6.59 -14.33 -0.57
N LEU A 201 -6.08 -15.37 0.09
CA LEU A 201 -6.82 -16.56 0.48
C LEU A 201 -6.22 -17.14 1.78
N ASP A 202 -6.93 -16.93 2.89
CA ASP A 202 -6.42 -17.24 4.23
C ASP A 202 -6.77 -18.65 4.73
N THR A 203 -7.37 -19.52 3.90
CA THR A 203 -7.77 -20.89 4.25
C THR A 203 -8.21 -21.68 3.01
N LEU A 204 -7.93 -22.98 3.01
CA LEU A 204 -8.39 -23.96 2.02
C LEU A 204 -9.71 -24.65 2.46
N LYS A 205 -10.24 -24.33 3.64
CA LYS A 205 -11.47 -24.91 4.19
C LYS A 205 -12.64 -23.93 4.01
N ALA A 206 -13.55 -24.20 3.08
CA ALA A 206 -14.62 -23.26 2.65
C ALA A 206 -15.47 -22.67 3.80
N ALA A 207 -15.78 -23.45 4.84
CA ALA A 207 -16.50 -22.95 6.02
C ALA A 207 -15.68 -21.93 6.84
N LYS A 208 -14.35 -22.09 6.91
CA LYS A 208 -13.47 -21.08 7.51
C LYS A 208 -13.36 -19.84 6.62
N TYR A 209 -13.39 -19.98 5.29
CA TYR A 209 -13.40 -18.84 4.35
C TYR A 209 -14.60 -17.94 4.60
N GLU A 210 -15.81 -18.49 4.74
CA GLU A 210 -16.99 -17.70 5.09
C GLU A 210 -16.85 -17.09 6.50
N ARG A 211 -16.29 -17.83 7.47
CA ARG A 211 -16.04 -17.36 8.85
C ARG A 211 -15.04 -16.20 8.96
N ILE A 212 -14.05 -16.07 8.06
CA ILE A 212 -13.06 -14.97 8.08
C ILE A 212 -13.47 -13.81 7.19
N THR A 213 -14.02 -14.06 6.00
CA THR A 213 -14.38 -13.03 5.01
C THR A 213 -15.79 -12.46 5.19
N ARG A 214 -16.63 -13.17 5.96
CA ARG A 214 -18.08 -12.95 6.16
C ARG A 214 -18.92 -13.10 4.88
N ARG A 215 -18.42 -13.80 3.85
CA ARG A 215 -19.12 -14.03 2.56
C ARG A 215 -18.78 -15.40 1.96
N LYS A 216 -19.67 -15.94 1.13
CA LYS A 216 -19.44 -17.16 0.34
C LYS A 216 -18.64 -16.88 -0.94
N GLY A 217 -18.07 -17.92 -1.53
CA GLY A 217 -17.39 -17.87 -2.83
C GLY A 217 -15.96 -18.42 -2.83
N TRP A 218 -15.57 -19.23 -1.84
CA TRP A 218 -14.26 -19.90 -1.80
C TRP A 218 -13.95 -20.65 -3.10
N GLU A 219 -14.96 -21.35 -3.64
CA GLU A 219 -14.92 -22.12 -4.89
C GLU A 219 -14.53 -21.22 -6.08
N ARG A 220 -14.99 -19.97 -6.08
CA ARG A 220 -14.69 -18.97 -7.11
C ARG A 220 -13.27 -18.43 -6.99
N VAL A 221 -12.70 -18.39 -5.78
CA VAL A 221 -11.29 -18.01 -5.57
C VAL A 221 -10.38 -19.13 -6.04
N ILE A 222 -10.67 -20.39 -5.71
CA ILE A 222 -9.91 -21.56 -6.21
C ILE A 222 -9.99 -21.62 -7.73
N ALA A 223 -11.18 -21.55 -8.33
CA ALA A 223 -11.34 -21.50 -9.79
C ALA A 223 -10.65 -20.28 -10.43
N GLY A 224 -10.52 -19.16 -9.71
CA GLY A 224 -9.76 -17.98 -10.14
C GLY A 224 -8.24 -18.18 -10.11
N ILE A 225 -7.72 -18.97 -9.15
CA ILE A 225 -6.32 -19.38 -9.07
C ILE A 225 -6.00 -20.38 -10.18
N ASP A 226 -6.85 -21.39 -10.37
CA ASP A 226 -6.64 -22.42 -11.41
C ASP A 226 -6.76 -21.83 -12.82
N LEU A 227 -7.72 -20.93 -13.07
CA LEU A 227 -7.77 -20.15 -14.33
C LEU A 227 -6.51 -19.30 -14.54
N ALA A 228 -5.96 -18.68 -13.48
CA ALA A 228 -4.73 -17.92 -13.61
C ALA A 228 -3.55 -18.79 -14.05
N ILE A 229 -3.42 -20.00 -13.50
CA ILE A 229 -2.40 -20.97 -13.89
C ILE A 229 -2.62 -21.44 -15.35
N GLN A 230 -3.87 -21.72 -15.74
CA GLN A 230 -4.22 -22.08 -17.13
C GLN A 230 -3.90 -20.99 -18.14
N LEU A 231 -4.05 -19.71 -17.76
CA LEU A 231 -3.68 -18.55 -18.57
C LEU A 231 -2.17 -18.22 -18.52
N GLY A 232 -1.35 -19.07 -17.91
CA GLY A 232 0.11 -18.95 -17.89
C GLY A 232 0.70 -18.07 -16.78
N TYR A 233 -0.12 -17.56 -15.84
CA TYR A 233 0.39 -16.83 -14.69
C TYR A 233 1.03 -17.78 -13.65
N LYS A 234 1.99 -17.25 -12.89
CA LYS A 234 2.46 -17.81 -11.62
C LYS A 234 1.88 -17.01 -10.45
N PRO A 235 0.59 -17.20 -10.09
CA PRO A 235 -0.10 -16.39 -9.09
C PRO A 235 0.55 -16.52 -7.71
N LYS A 236 0.44 -15.46 -6.91
CA LYS A 236 0.94 -15.40 -5.54
C LYS A 236 -0.21 -15.36 -4.55
N VAL A 237 -0.53 -16.49 -3.94
CA VAL A 237 -1.54 -16.58 -2.88
C VAL A 237 -0.91 -16.05 -1.59
N ASN A 238 -1.56 -15.07 -0.96
CA ASN A 238 -1.15 -14.48 0.31
C ASN A 238 -2.14 -14.94 1.37
N CYS A 239 -1.62 -15.50 2.46
CA CYS A 239 -2.38 -16.02 3.59
C CYS A 239 -1.85 -15.35 4.86
N VAL A 240 -2.72 -14.62 5.58
CA VAL A 240 -2.40 -14.08 6.90
C VAL A 240 -2.50 -15.23 7.91
N LEU A 241 -1.38 -15.58 8.52
CA LEU A 241 -1.27 -16.75 9.40
C LEU A 241 -1.67 -16.37 10.83
N MET A 242 -2.72 -17.02 11.34
CA MET A 242 -3.41 -16.71 12.59
C MET A 242 -3.56 -17.99 13.42
N LYS A 243 -3.04 -17.96 14.65
CA LYS A 243 -3.00 -19.09 15.58
C LYS A 243 -4.40 -19.45 16.08
N GLY A 244 -4.72 -20.74 16.16
CA GLY A 244 -6.07 -21.25 16.43
C GLY A 244 -7.09 -20.99 15.31
N PHE A 245 -6.65 -20.64 14.09
CA PHE A 245 -7.54 -20.35 12.96
C PHE A 245 -7.17 -21.06 11.66
N ASN A 246 -5.93 -20.93 11.18
CA ASN A 246 -5.42 -21.51 9.92
C ASN A 246 -3.97 -22.03 10.01
N ASP A 247 -3.40 -22.02 11.21
CA ASP A 247 -2.17 -22.70 11.58
C ASP A 247 -2.23 -24.22 11.34
N ASP A 248 -3.40 -24.84 11.51
CA ASP A 248 -3.68 -26.23 11.12
C ASP A 248 -3.65 -26.49 9.60
N GLU A 249 -3.53 -25.45 8.77
CA GLU A 249 -3.53 -25.54 7.30
C GLU A 249 -2.15 -25.29 6.68
N LEU A 250 -1.10 -25.06 7.48
CA LEU A 250 0.27 -24.81 6.98
C LEU A 250 0.72 -25.85 5.95
N CYS A 251 0.57 -27.14 6.28
CA CYS A 251 0.95 -28.24 5.41
C CYS A 251 -0.05 -28.48 4.26
N ASP A 252 -1.33 -28.13 4.44
CA ASP A 252 -2.33 -28.21 3.36
C ASP A 252 -2.01 -27.17 2.25
N PHE A 253 -1.51 -25.99 2.66
CA PHE A 253 -0.98 -24.96 1.76
C PHE A 253 0.36 -25.36 1.11
N VAL A 254 1.24 -26.10 1.81
CA VAL A 254 2.44 -26.69 1.18
C VAL A 254 2.01 -27.67 0.08
N GLU A 255 1.09 -28.59 0.42
CA GLU A 255 0.54 -29.60 -0.49
C GLU A 255 -0.10 -28.98 -1.74
N MET A 256 -0.77 -27.82 -1.61
CA MET A 256 -1.31 -27.06 -2.75
C MET A 256 -0.24 -26.70 -3.80
N THR A 257 1.05 -26.59 -3.43
CA THR A 257 2.15 -26.27 -4.36
C THR A 257 2.76 -27.48 -5.07
N ARG A 258 2.31 -28.72 -4.79
CA ARG A 258 2.82 -29.94 -5.44
C ARG A 258 2.68 -29.87 -6.95
N ASP A 259 1.45 -29.82 -7.45
CA ASP A 259 1.16 -29.92 -8.90
C ASP A 259 0.84 -28.57 -9.56
N ARG A 260 0.58 -27.53 -8.76
CA ARG A 260 0.25 -26.17 -9.19
C ARG A 260 1.48 -25.26 -9.19
N CYS A 261 1.68 -24.50 -10.26
CA CYS A 261 2.72 -23.46 -10.31
C CYS A 261 2.25 -22.16 -9.62
N VAL A 262 2.12 -22.23 -8.30
CA VAL A 262 1.62 -21.14 -7.42
C VAL A 262 2.66 -20.83 -6.34
N ASP A 263 2.89 -19.55 -6.04
CA ASP A 263 3.62 -19.16 -4.82
C ASP A 263 2.60 -19.07 -3.67
N ILE A 264 2.78 -19.79 -2.56
CA ILE A 264 2.09 -19.47 -1.31
C ILE A 264 2.95 -18.51 -0.49
N ARG A 265 2.34 -17.50 0.13
CA ARG A 265 3.00 -16.48 0.93
C ARG A 265 2.32 -16.34 2.28
N PHE A 266 2.92 -16.93 3.31
CA PHE A 266 2.47 -16.72 4.68
C PHE A 266 2.93 -15.35 5.17
N ILE A 267 2.01 -14.62 5.80
CA ILE A 267 2.26 -13.29 6.36
C ILE A 267 1.97 -13.35 7.85
N GLU A 268 2.94 -12.95 8.68
CA GLU A 268 2.73 -12.82 10.13
C GLU A 268 1.59 -11.83 10.41
N TYR A 269 0.72 -12.15 11.37
CA TYR A 269 -0.40 -11.29 11.72
C TYR A 269 0.10 -9.97 12.33
N MET A 270 -0.34 -8.84 11.76
CA MET A 270 0.15 -7.48 12.07
C MET A 270 -0.92 -6.63 12.76
N PRO A 271 -0.54 -5.73 13.69
CA PRO A 271 -1.47 -4.79 14.32
C PRO A 271 -1.95 -3.73 13.33
N PHE A 272 -3.28 -3.55 13.23
CA PHE A 272 -3.91 -2.45 12.51
C PHE A 272 -5.14 -1.95 13.27
N THR A 273 -5.38 -0.63 13.22
CA THR A 273 -6.53 -0.01 13.88
C THR A 273 -7.85 -0.67 13.44
N GLY A 274 -8.56 -1.25 14.40
CA GLY A 274 -9.83 -1.96 14.21
C GLY A 274 -9.76 -3.49 14.09
N ASN A 275 -8.58 -4.11 14.00
CA ASN A 275 -8.47 -5.57 13.82
C ASN A 275 -8.44 -6.40 15.13
N ARG A 276 -8.27 -5.75 16.30
CA ARG A 276 -8.11 -6.40 17.63
C ARG A 276 -6.96 -7.42 17.68
N TRP A 277 -5.86 -7.14 16.99
CA TRP A 277 -4.63 -7.93 17.04
C TRP A 277 -4.17 -8.21 18.48
N ASP A 278 -3.85 -9.47 18.75
CA ASP A 278 -3.21 -9.95 19.97
C ASP A 278 -1.94 -10.75 19.59
N THR A 279 -0.89 -10.62 20.41
CA THR A 279 0.36 -11.40 20.26
C THR A 279 0.16 -12.91 20.28
N SER A 280 -0.87 -13.41 20.96
CA SER A 280 -1.21 -14.84 21.07
C SER A 280 -1.88 -15.39 19.81
N GLU A 281 -2.49 -14.55 18.98
CA GLU A 281 -3.01 -14.92 17.66
C GLU A 281 -1.92 -14.96 16.58
N MET A 282 -0.68 -14.54 16.87
CA MET A 282 0.43 -14.56 15.92
C MET A 282 1.17 -15.90 15.91
N VAL A 283 1.43 -16.45 14.72
CA VAL A 283 2.38 -17.55 14.53
C VAL A 283 3.73 -16.97 14.06
N PRO A 284 4.82 -17.11 14.83
CA PRO A 284 6.16 -16.66 14.43
C PRO A 284 6.68 -17.42 13.20
N PHE A 285 7.44 -16.75 12.32
CA PHE A 285 8.13 -17.38 11.17
C PHE A 285 8.85 -18.69 11.51
N ARG A 286 9.58 -18.74 12.63
CA ARG A 286 10.34 -19.93 13.06
C ARG A 286 9.46 -21.08 13.51
N GLU A 287 8.29 -20.80 14.06
CA GLU A 287 7.30 -21.81 14.46
C GLU A 287 6.70 -22.47 13.20
N ALA A 288 6.19 -21.64 12.27
CA ALA A 288 5.64 -22.13 10.99
C ALA A 288 6.68 -22.91 10.15
N LEU A 289 7.95 -22.50 10.17
CA LEU A 289 9.03 -23.20 9.49
C LEU A 289 9.36 -24.56 10.14
N ALA A 290 9.23 -24.69 11.46
CA ALA A 290 9.40 -25.96 12.16
C ALA A 290 8.27 -26.95 11.82
N THR A 291 7.02 -26.53 11.96
CA THR A 291 5.83 -27.35 11.65
C THR A 291 5.83 -27.88 10.21
N ILE A 292 6.31 -27.09 9.24
CA ILE A 292 6.42 -27.58 7.85
C ILE A 292 7.55 -28.60 7.72
N ARG A 293 8.68 -28.44 8.42
CA ARG A 293 9.81 -29.38 8.38
C ARG A 293 9.56 -30.71 9.07
N GLU A 294 8.67 -30.75 10.05
CA GLU A 294 8.19 -32.00 10.67
C GLU A 294 7.55 -32.95 9.65
N ARG A 295 6.89 -32.41 8.62
CA ARG A 295 6.24 -33.19 7.54
C ARG A 295 7.06 -33.22 6.23
N TYR A 296 7.89 -32.21 5.97
CA TYR A 296 8.71 -32.09 4.76
C TYR A 296 10.16 -31.75 5.17
N PRO A 297 10.99 -32.74 5.58
CA PRO A 297 12.34 -32.49 6.09
C PRO A 297 13.25 -31.74 5.11
N ASP A 298 13.15 -32.04 3.81
CA ASP A 298 13.93 -31.42 2.74
C ASP A 298 13.47 -29.98 2.38
N PHE A 299 12.60 -29.37 3.19
CA PHE A 299 12.10 -28.00 2.98
C PHE A 299 13.22 -26.98 3.16
N THR A 300 13.74 -26.55 2.01
CA THR A 300 15.00 -25.83 1.84
C THR A 300 14.75 -24.38 1.45
N ALA A 301 15.64 -23.49 1.87
CA ALA A 301 15.57 -22.07 1.49
C ALA A 301 16.05 -21.88 0.05
N LEU A 302 15.45 -20.93 -0.66
CA LEU A 302 15.91 -20.44 -1.95
C LEU A 302 16.64 -19.10 -1.78
N ASP A 303 17.46 -18.73 -2.77
CA ASP A 303 18.09 -17.42 -2.82
C ASP A 303 17.05 -16.29 -2.88
N ASN A 304 17.34 -15.17 -2.21
CA ASN A 304 16.43 -14.02 -2.10
C ASN A 304 17.10 -12.77 -2.67
N GLY A 305 16.39 -12.01 -3.52
CA GLY A 305 16.90 -10.77 -4.07
C GLY A 305 16.99 -9.65 -3.02
N PRO A 306 17.81 -8.60 -3.25
CA PRO A 306 18.08 -7.55 -2.25
C PRO A 306 16.86 -6.70 -1.86
N ASN A 307 15.75 -6.80 -2.60
CA ASN A 307 14.49 -6.09 -2.32
C ASN A 307 13.32 -7.05 -1.99
N ASP A 308 13.59 -8.36 -1.90
CA ASP A 308 12.54 -9.33 -1.66
C ASP A 308 11.94 -9.22 -0.25
N THR A 309 10.66 -9.57 -0.18
CA THR A 309 9.81 -9.30 0.99
C THR A 309 9.36 -10.58 1.68
N ALA A 310 9.46 -11.71 0.98
CA ALA A 310 9.20 -13.03 1.51
C ALA A 310 10.50 -13.82 1.42
N LYS A 311 10.91 -14.50 2.50
CA LYS A 311 11.99 -15.49 2.46
C LYS A 311 11.47 -16.70 1.71
N ALA A 312 12.02 -16.99 0.53
CA ALA A 312 11.55 -18.07 -0.34
C ALA A 312 12.08 -19.45 0.10
N PHE A 313 11.24 -20.48 -0.03
CA PHE A 313 11.53 -21.87 0.31
C PHE A 313 10.82 -22.83 -0.66
N HIS A 314 11.32 -24.06 -0.78
CA HIS A 314 10.83 -25.07 -1.70
C HIS A 314 10.88 -26.47 -1.09
N VAL A 315 9.93 -27.34 -1.52
CA VAL A 315 9.96 -28.79 -1.27
C VAL A 315 10.40 -29.46 -2.58
N PRO A 316 11.51 -30.21 -2.60
CA PRO A 316 12.00 -30.83 -3.82
C PRO A 316 10.92 -31.63 -4.59
N GLY A 317 10.87 -31.41 -5.91
CA GLY A 317 9.91 -32.07 -6.80
C GLY A 317 8.52 -31.41 -6.89
N PHE A 318 8.23 -30.40 -6.07
CA PHE A 318 6.97 -29.63 -6.18
C PHE A 318 7.07 -28.61 -7.33
N ARG A 319 5.93 -28.11 -7.84
CA ARG A 319 5.88 -27.17 -8.99
C ARG A 319 5.73 -25.70 -8.60
N GLY A 320 5.35 -25.44 -7.36
CA GLY A 320 5.31 -24.12 -6.75
C GLY A 320 6.42 -23.92 -5.70
N GLN A 321 6.23 -22.90 -4.88
CA GLN A 321 7.16 -22.50 -3.82
C GLN A 321 6.41 -21.81 -2.69
N LEU A 322 7.05 -21.70 -1.54
CA LEU A 322 6.53 -20.99 -0.38
C LEU A 322 7.39 -19.77 -0.04
N GLY A 323 6.79 -18.80 0.65
CA GLY A 323 7.47 -17.58 1.07
C GLY A 323 6.96 -17.06 2.40
N PHE A 324 7.85 -16.65 3.29
CA PHE A 324 7.50 -16.13 4.62
C PHE A 324 7.76 -14.63 4.70
N ILE A 325 6.70 -13.85 4.90
CA ILE A 325 6.73 -12.39 5.10
C ILE A 325 6.76 -12.12 6.61
N SER A 326 7.95 -12.28 7.19
CA SER A 326 8.24 -12.14 8.62
C SER A 326 8.29 -10.67 9.08
N SER A 327 7.18 -9.95 8.92
CA SER A 327 7.10 -8.50 9.17
C SER A 327 7.34 -8.11 10.63
N MET A 328 7.04 -8.99 11.58
CA MET A 328 7.05 -8.71 13.01
C MET A 328 8.29 -9.28 13.70
N THR A 329 8.71 -10.50 13.33
CA THR A 329 9.83 -11.19 13.98
C THR A 329 11.20 -10.88 13.37
N GLU A 330 11.30 -10.81 12.04
CA GLU A 330 12.57 -10.70 11.31
C GLU A 330 12.40 -9.83 10.06
N HIS A 331 12.29 -8.51 10.27
CA HIS A 331 11.81 -7.56 9.27
C HIS A 331 12.73 -7.34 8.04
N PHE A 332 12.11 -7.06 6.89
CA PHE A 332 12.77 -6.79 5.60
C PHE A 332 13.01 -5.30 5.33
N CYS A 333 13.09 -4.46 6.37
CA CYS A 333 13.13 -3.00 6.20
C CYS A 333 14.34 -2.49 5.40
N GLY A 334 15.49 -3.18 5.45
CA GLY A 334 16.70 -2.82 4.70
C GLY A 334 16.46 -2.72 3.19
N GLY A 335 15.82 -3.73 2.59
CA GLY A 335 15.50 -3.80 1.14
C GLY A 335 14.16 -3.16 0.74
N CYS A 336 13.63 -2.21 1.51
CA CYS A 336 12.26 -1.73 1.33
C CYS A 336 12.11 -0.65 0.23
N ASN A 337 12.21 -1.07 -1.04
CA ASN A 337 12.02 -0.24 -2.26
C ASN A 337 10.58 0.27 -2.52
N ARG A 338 9.70 0.25 -1.51
CA ARG A 338 8.25 0.43 -1.69
C ARG A 338 7.73 1.80 -1.27
N LEU A 339 6.82 2.33 -2.10
CA LEU A 339 5.94 3.47 -1.84
C LEU A 339 4.47 3.09 -2.05
N ARG A 340 3.55 3.88 -1.50
CA ARG A 340 2.10 3.63 -1.55
C ARG A 340 1.34 4.95 -1.73
N ILE A 341 0.40 4.96 -2.66
CA ILE A 341 -0.63 6.00 -2.80
C ILE A 341 -1.96 5.38 -2.35
N THR A 342 -2.66 6.04 -1.42
CA THR A 342 -3.99 5.68 -0.94
C THR A 342 -5.08 6.17 -1.91
N ALA A 343 -6.33 5.68 -1.77
CA ALA A 343 -7.40 5.97 -2.73
C ALA A 343 -7.90 7.43 -2.68
N ASP A 344 -7.73 8.09 -1.53
CA ASP A 344 -7.90 9.54 -1.34
C ASP A 344 -6.66 10.35 -1.80
N GLY A 345 -5.62 9.70 -2.30
CA GLY A 345 -4.46 10.30 -2.95
C GLY A 345 -3.34 10.77 -2.03
N ASN A 346 -3.23 10.22 -0.82
CA ASN A 346 -2.09 10.47 0.06
C ASN A 346 -0.91 9.52 -0.25
N LEU A 347 0.28 10.10 -0.34
CA LEU A 347 1.55 9.37 -0.37
C LEU A 347 1.94 8.91 1.04
N LYS A 348 2.12 7.60 1.19
CA LYS A 348 2.49 6.93 2.44
C LYS A 348 3.79 6.14 2.23
N VAL A 349 4.87 6.57 2.87
CA VAL A 349 6.24 6.02 2.63
C VAL A 349 6.57 4.75 3.42
N CYS A 350 5.73 4.38 4.39
CA CYS A 350 5.82 3.15 5.18
C CYS A 350 4.42 2.68 5.58
N LEU A 351 4.17 1.36 5.59
CA LEU A 351 2.87 0.77 5.95
C LEU A 351 2.38 1.21 7.34
N PHE A 352 3.31 1.34 8.28
CA PHE A 352 3.11 1.77 9.66
C PHE A 352 3.55 3.24 9.90
N GLY A 353 3.66 4.05 8.84
CA GLY A 353 3.99 5.47 8.94
C GLY A 353 2.74 6.34 8.96
N ASN A 354 2.50 7.05 10.05
CA ASN A 354 1.36 7.96 10.21
C ASN A 354 1.48 9.22 9.33
N THR A 355 2.73 9.63 9.03
CA THR A 355 3.00 10.78 8.17
C THR A 355 2.63 10.48 6.73
N GLU A 356 1.68 11.25 6.21
CA GLU A 356 1.12 11.16 4.87
C GLU A 356 1.17 12.54 4.20
N VAL A 357 1.20 12.59 2.86
CA VAL A 357 1.22 13.84 2.08
C VAL A 357 0.20 13.74 0.94
N SER A 358 -0.79 14.64 0.91
CA SER A 358 -1.83 14.61 -0.11
C SER A 358 -1.29 15.08 -1.47
N LEU A 359 -1.08 14.12 -2.38
CA LEU A 359 -0.74 14.44 -3.77
C LEU A 359 -1.99 14.83 -4.59
N ARG A 360 -3.17 14.34 -4.19
CA ARG A 360 -4.48 14.77 -4.74
C ARG A 360 -4.65 16.28 -4.62
N ASP A 361 -4.45 16.83 -3.42
CA ASP A 361 -4.74 18.25 -3.19
C ASP A 361 -3.72 19.15 -3.87
N ALA A 362 -2.43 18.76 -3.89
CA ALA A 362 -1.39 19.45 -4.67
C ALA A 362 -1.68 19.43 -6.19
N LEU A 363 -2.16 18.30 -6.73
CA LEU A 363 -2.60 18.23 -8.14
C LEU A 363 -3.77 19.17 -8.43
N ARG A 364 -4.75 19.23 -7.52
CA ARG A 364 -5.97 20.04 -7.67
C ARG A 364 -5.76 21.53 -7.39
N SER A 365 -4.77 21.90 -6.59
CA SER A 365 -4.31 23.29 -6.44
C SER A 365 -3.44 23.77 -7.60
N GLY A 366 -3.23 22.94 -8.63
CA GLY A 366 -2.48 23.31 -9.83
C GLY A 366 -0.95 23.37 -9.65
N CYS A 367 -0.39 22.66 -8.67
CA CYS A 367 1.06 22.59 -8.49
C CYS A 367 1.78 22.05 -9.75
N SER A 368 2.99 22.56 -9.98
CA SER A 368 3.84 22.08 -11.07
C SER A 368 4.32 20.64 -10.82
N GLU A 369 4.88 20.00 -11.85
CA GLU A 369 5.49 18.69 -11.63
C GLU A 369 6.73 18.76 -10.74
N ASP A 370 7.48 19.88 -10.76
CA ASP A 370 8.64 20.06 -9.88
C ASP A 370 8.24 20.31 -8.41
N ASP A 371 7.12 20.98 -8.15
CA ASP A 371 6.53 21.05 -6.80
C ASP A 371 6.18 19.65 -6.28
N LEU A 372 5.58 18.81 -7.15
CA LEU A 372 5.23 17.43 -6.82
C LEU A 372 6.50 16.58 -6.60
N ARG A 373 7.55 16.73 -7.43
CA ARG A 373 8.86 16.09 -7.24
C ARG A 373 9.49 16.50 -5.90
N CYS A 374 9.42 17.77 -5.54
CA CYS A 374 9.86 18.30 -4.23
C CYS A 374 9.08 17.69 -3.05
N LEU A 375 7.75 17.65 -3.13
CA LEU A 375 6.87 17.06 -2.11
C LEU A 375 7.14 15.55 -1.93
N ILE A 376 7.30 14.81 -3.04
CA ILE A 376 7.66 13.38 -3.04
C ILE A 376 9.04 13.20 -2.40
N SER A 377 10.05 13.97 -2.82
CA SER A 377 11.40 13.92 -2.26
C SER A 377 11.42 14.19 -0.76
N ALA A 378 10.67 15.20 -0.30
CA ALA A 378 10.55 15.53 1.12
C ALA A 378 9.86 14.42 1.93
N ALA A 379 8.85 13.75 1.37
CA ALA A 379 8.21 12.60 2.00
C ALA A 379 9.15 11.39 2.06
N VAL A 380 9.82 11.04 0.96
CA VAL A 380 10.77 9.92 0.86
C VAL A 380 11.94 10.12 1.82
N LYS A 381 12.52 11.33 1.89
CA LYS A 381 13.60 11.69 2.82
C LYS A 381 13.16 11.71 4.31
N ARG A 382 11.87 11.53 4.62
CA ARG A 382 11.33 11.33 5.99
C ARG A 382 11.08 9.86 6.34
N LYS A 383 11.22 8.92 5.40
CA LYS A 383 11.07 7.48 5.65
C LYS A 383 12.10 6.99 6.68
N LYS A 384 11.64 6.31 7.74
CA LYS A 384 12.51 5.77 8.80
C LYS A 384 13.33 4.55 8.31
N LYS A 385 14.45 4.25 8.97
CA LYS A 385 15.29 3.07 8.66
C LYS A 385 14.49 1.78 8.74
N GLN A 386 13.66 1.64 9.76
CA GLN A 386 12.71 0.53 9.97
C GLN A 386 11.43 1.05 10.63
N HIS A 387 10.39 0.22 10.71
CA HIS A 387 9.21 0.50 11.53
C HIS A 387 9.53 0.39 13.03
N ALA A 388 8.60 0.79 13.88
CA ALA A 388 8.74 0.58 15.33
C ALA A 388 8.71 -0.92 15.68
N GLY A 389 9.15 -1.27 16.89
CA GLY A 389 9.00 -2.63 17.42
C GLY A 389 7.53 -3.01 17.63
N MET A 390 7.22 -4.30 17.64
CA MET A 390 5.88 -4.87 17.68
C MET A 390 4.93 -4.22 18.70
N LEU A 391 5.38 -4.07 19.96
CA LEU A 391 4.59 -3.47 21.05
C LEU A 391 4.26 -2.00 20.81
N ASN A 392 5.17 -1.26 20.17
CA ASN A 392 4.94 0.16 19.86
C ASN A 392 4.02 0.30 18.64
N LEU A 393 4.03 -0.65 17.71
CA LEU A 393 3.13 -0.65 16.55
C LEU A 393 1.66 -0.86 16.94
N SER A 394 1.37 -1.66 17.96
CA SER A 394 -0.01 -1.84 18.44
C SER A 394 -0.57 -0.60 19.17
N GLN A 395 0.30 0.30 19.64
CA GLN A 395 -0.06 1.56 20.31
C GLN A 395 -0.10 2.76 19.34
N MET A 396 0.38 2.62 18.11
CA MET A 396 0.35 3.70 17.12
C MET A 396 -1.00 3.73 16.38
N GLU A 397 -1.68 4.88 16.42
CA GLU A 397 -2.82 5.15 15.53
C GLU A 397 -2.39 4.96 14.07
N ASN A 398 -3.19 4.28 13.25
CA ASN A 398 -2.97 4.18 11.81
C ASN A 398 -4.33 4.10 11.10
N ARG A 399 -4.33 4.28 9.78
CA ARG A 399 -5.52 3.98 8.98
C ARG A 399 -5.83 2.46 9.03
N PRO A 400 -7.10 2.04 9.11
CA PRO A 400 -7.51 0.64 8.89
C PRO A 400 -7.00 0.08 7.57
N MET A 401 -6.75 -1.23 7.52
CA MET A 401 -6.07 -1.92 6.42
C MET A 401 -6.73 -1.70 5.03
N ILE A 402 -8.05 -1.59 5.02
CA ILE A 402 -8.85 -1.29 3.82
C ILE A 402 -8.56 0.12 3.25
N LEU A 403 -8.37 1.14 4.09
CA LEU A 403 -8.18 2.53 3.65
C LEU A 403 -6.75 2.80 3.15
N ILE A 404 -5.76 2.06 3.67
CA ILE A 404 -4.41 2.05 3.08
C ILE A 404 -4.33 1.19 1.81
N GLY A 405 -5.30 0.30 1.58
CA GLY A 405 -5.47 -0.44 0.34
C GLY A 405 -4.66 -1.73 0.23
N GLY A 406 -4.68 -2.59 1.26
CA GLY A 406 -4.17 -3.99 1.17
C GLY A 406 -2.65 -4.21 1.07
#